data_AF-R4LJG8-F1
#
_entry.id   AF-R4LJG8-F1
#
_cell.length_a   1.000
_cell.length_b   1.000
_cell.length_c   1.000
_cell.angle_alpha   90.00
_cell.angle_beta   90.00
_cell.angle_gamma   90.00
#
_symmetry.space_group_name_H-M   'P 1'
#
loop_
_entity.id
_entity.type
_entity.pdbx_description
1 polymer ?
#
loop_
_entity_poly.entity_id
_entity_poly.type
_entity_poly.pdbx_seq_one_letter_code
_entity_poly.pdbx_strand_id
1 'polypeptide(L)'
;MRIALLVAGAFLALPAAGVVGSAAFADPSGCTAAVPDFGVNSSGRLQALGEGHCSTSANRNLQVEVKHDLTLQPDPVVVHANDVRSSTYYSAVPAGCDNGNTANYYGRAFFTTNTTYHDTSSRKFSVC
;
A
#
# COMPACT_ATOMS: atom_id res chain seq x y z
N MET A 1 -18.83 -49.09 55.24
CA MET A 1 -18.25 -47.76 55.55
C MET A 1 -17.37 -47.31 54.38
N ARG A 2 -17.36 -46.00 54.13
CA ARG A 2 -16.63 -45.20 53.11
C ARG A 2 -17.40 -44.90 51.82
N ILE A 3 -17.95 -43.69 51.83
CA ILE A 3 -18.48 -42.88 50.73
C ILE A 3 -17.29 -42.34 49.92
N ALA A 4 -17.41 -42.33 48.59
CA ALA A 4 -16.68 -41.39 47.75
C ALA A 4 -17.56 -40.97 46.57
N LEU A 5 -18.08 -39.75 46.71
CA LEU A 5 -18.73 -38.92 45.71
C LEU A 5 -17.68 -38.49 44.68
N LEU A 6 -17.92 -38.65 43.37
CA LEU A 6 -17.24 -37.80 42.39
C LEU A 6 -18.24 -37.28 41.36
N VAL A 7 -18.23 -35.96 41.32
CA VAL A 7 -19.16 -35.02 40.72
C VAL A 7 -18.94 -34.92 39.22
N ALA A 8 -20.04 -34.64 38.52
CA ALA A 8 -20.13 -34.32 37.10
C ALA A 8 -19.18 -33.20 36.67
N GLY A 9 -18.63 -33.34 35.46
CA GLY A 9 -17.86 -32.30 34.79
C GLY A 9 -17.91 -32.51 33.28
N ALA A 10 -19.08 -32.24 32.68
CA ALA A 10 -19.21 -32.17 31.24
C ALA A 10 -18.45 -30.93 30.74
N PHE A 11 -17.19 -31.12 30.34
CA PHE A 11 -16.43 -30.11 29.61
C PHE A 11 -17.04 -29.96 28.21
N LEU A 12 -17.80 -28.89 28.01
CA LEU A 12 -18.21 -28.39 26.71
C LEU A 12 -16.95 -28.01 25.92
N ALA A 13 -16.51 -28.91 25.05
CA ALA A 13 -15.49 -28.63 24.05
C ALA A 13 -16.11 -27.76 22.95
N LEU A 14 -15.91 -26.43 23.03
CA LEU A 14 -16.03 -25.56 21.87
C LEU A 14 -14.65 -25.46 21.19
N PRO A 15 -14.42 -26.06 20.01
CA PRO A 15 -13.31 -25.64 19.18
C PRO A 15 -13.67 -24.28 18.57
N ALA A 16 -12.81 -23.32 18.88
CA ALA A 16 -12.89 -21.91 18.54
C ALA A 16 -13.43 -21.64 17.14
N ALA A 17 -14.44 -20.78 17.05
CA ALA A 17 -14.71 -20.04 15.84
C ALA A 17 -13.41 -19.32 15.47
N GLY A 18 -12.76 -19.77 14.40
CA GLY A 18 -11.62 -19.10 13.81
C GLY A 18 -12.03 -17.68 13.52
N VAL A 19 -11.56 -16.75 14.34
CA VAL A 19 -11.63 -15.33 14.06
C VAL A 19 -10.87 -15.19 12.76
N VAL A 20 -11.61 -14.99 11.67
CA VAL A 20 -11.07 -14.51 10.40
C VAL A 20 -10.54 -13.14 10.76
N GLY A 21 -9.29 -13.10 11.23
CA GLY A 21 -8.55 -11.88 11.38
C GLY A 21 -8.55 -11.30 9.99
N SER A 22 -9.34 -10.24 9.80
CA SER A 22 -9.20 -9.33 8.69
C SER A 22 -7.71 -9.09 8.57
N ALA A 23 -7.09 -9.65 7.53
CA ALA A 23 -5.73 -9.30 7.17
C ALA A 23 -5.79 -7.79 6.97
N ALA A 24 -5.39 -7.04 8.00
CA ALA A 24 -5.18 -5.62 7.85
C ALA A 24 -4.22 -5.53 6.69
N PHE A 25 -4.62 -4.85 5.64
CA PHE A 25 -3.77 -4.50 4.51
C PHE A 25 -2.60 -3.73 5.08
N ALA A 26 -1.57 -4.44 5.53
CA ALA A 26 -0.42 -3.91 6.22
C ALA A 26 0.79 -4.00 5.31
N ASP A 27 1.68 -3.02 5.45
CA ASP A 27 2.97 -3.05 4.80
C ASP A 27 3.75 -4.32 5.14
N PRO A 28 4.70 -4.73 4.28
CA PRO A 28 5.49 -5.93 4.53
C PRO A 28 6.13 -5.83 5.90
N SER A 29 6.22 -6.95 6.63
CA SER A 29 6.72 -6.95 8.00
C SER A 29 8.02 -6.16 8.15
N GLY A 30 8.01 -5.15 9.01
CA GLY A 30 9.18 -4.31 9.28
C GLY A 30 9.51 -3.31 8.17
N CYS A 31 8.63 -3.12 7.18
CA CYS A 31 8.72 -2.11 6.13
C CYS A 31 7.45 -1.25 6.12
N THR A 32 7.54 -0.02 5.61
CA THR A 32 6.42 0.90 5.45
C THR A 32 6.68 1.82 4.27
N ALA A 33 5.70 2.00 3.40
CA ALA A 33 5.75 3.02 2.37
C ALA A 33 5.11 4.32 2.89
N ALA A 34 5.63 5.47 2.47
CA ALA A 34 5.04 6.77 2.78
C ALA A 34 4.02 7.17 1.72
N VAL A 35 3.05 8.01 2.10
CA VAL A 35 2.23 8.74 1.12
C VAL A 35 3.18 9.60 0.27
N PRO A 36 3.17 9.46 -1.07
CA PRO A 36 4.14 10.15 -1.90
C PRO A 36 3.86 11.66 -1.94
N ASP A 37 4.91 12.46 -2.14
CA ASP A 37 4.75 13.86 -2.50
C ASP A 37 4.39 13.95 -3.99
N PHE A 38 3.24 14.55 -4.30
CA PHE A 38 2.64 14.50 -5.63
C PHE A 38 2.30 15.89 -6.15
N GLY A 39 2.68 16.14 -7.41
CA GLY A 39 2.33 17.37 -8.10
C GLY A 39 2.79 17.40 -9.55
N VAL A 40 3.05 18.62 -10.03
CA VAL A 40 3.54 18.89 -11.37
C VAL A 40 4.90 19.57 -11.25
N ASN A 41 5.89 19.08 -12.00
CA ASN A 41 7.23 19.65 -11.99
C ASN A 41 7.31 20.93 -12.86
N SER A 42 8.48 21.57 -12.87
CA SER A 42 8.71 22.80 -13.64
C SER A 42 8.55 22.67 -15.16
N SER A 43 8.54 21.43 -15.69
CA SER A 43 8.32 21.13 -17.11
C SER A 43 6.86 20.80 -17.44
N GLY A 44 5.93 20.96 -16.49
CA GLY A 44 4.51 20.65 -16.71
C GLY A 44 4.19 19.15 -16.70
N ARG A 45 5.10 18.31 -16.19
CA ARG A 45 4.93 16.85 -16.08
C ARG A 45 4.39 16.47 -14.71
N LEU A 46 3.49 15.49 -14.66
CA LEU A 46 3.13 14.82 -13.43
C LEU A 46 4.38 14.21 -12.80
N GLN A 47 4.52 14.34 -11.47
CA GLN A 47 5.62 13.77 -10.72
C GLN A 47 5.12 13.31 -9.35
N ALA A 48 5.55 12.13 -8.92
CA ALA A 48 5.36 11.67 -7.55
C ALA A 48 6.71 11.22 -6.98
N LEU A 49 7.08 11.70 -5.79
CA LEU A 49 8.20 11.18 -5.02
C LEU A 49 7.66 10.23 -3.97
N GLY A 50 7.91 8.94 -4.13
CA GLY A 50 7.54 7.94 -3.13
C GLY A 50 8.76 7.38 -2.44
N GLU A 51 8.61 7.12 -1.14
CA GLU A 51 9.66 6.59 -0.29
C GLU A 51 9.15 5.39 0.50
N GLY A 52 10.07 4.49 0.84
CA GLY A 52 9.80 3.33 1.67
C GLY A 52 10.95 3.06 2.62
N HIS A 53 10.62 2.67 3.85
CA HIS A 53 11.60 2.39 4.88
C HIS A 53 11.40 1.00 5.45
N CYS A 54 12.49 0.30 5.71
CA CYS A 54 12.52 -0.97 6.41
C CYS A 54 13.44 -0.89 7.64
N SER A 55 12.99 -1.49 8.74
CA SER A 55 13.74 -1.65 10.00
C SER A 55 15.05 -2.45 9.84
N THR A 56 15.12 -3.33 8.85
CA THR A 56 16.30 -4.10 8.47
C THR A 56 16.43 -4.13 6.95
N SER A 57 17.64 -4.40 6.44
CA SER A 57 17.84 -4.56 5.01
C SER A 57 17.07 -5.79 4.53
N ALA A 58 16.09 -5.57 3.65
CA ALA A 58 15.25 -6.60 3.08
C ALA A 58 15.29 -6.50 1.55
N ASN A 59 15.03 -7.57 0.82
CA ASN A 59 14.80 -7.45 -0.62
C ASN A 59 13.34 -7.04 -0.84
N ARG A 60 13.11 -5.87 -1.42
CA ARG A 60 11.78 -5.32 -1.71
C ARG A 60 11.77 -4.61 -3.05
N ASN A 61 10.56 -4.41 -3.54
CA ASN A 61 10.26 -3.59 -4.71
C ASN A 61 9.23 -2.55 -4.29
N LEU A 62 9.69 -1.31 -4.08
CA LEU A 62 8.84 -0.14 -3.89
C LEU A 62 8.37 0.31 -5.28
N GLN A 63 7.06 0.36 -5.49
CA GLN A 63 6.44 0.88 -6.69
C GLN A 63 5.72 2.19 -6.38
N VAL A 64 6.00 3.19 -7.21
CA VAL A 64 5.37 4.51 -7.13
C VAL A 64 4.69 4.78 -8.45
N GLU A 65 3.42 5.15 -8.39
CA GLU A 65 2.55 5.36 -9.54
C GLU A 65 1.92 6.74 -9.46
N VAL A 66 1.68 7.35 -10.63
CA VAL A 66 0.70 8.42 -10.79
C VAL A 66 -0.46 7.86 -11.57
N LYS A 67 -1.66 8.05 -11.06
CA LYS A 67 -2.88 7.47 -11.61
C LYS A 67 -3.88 8.57 -11.95
N HIS A 68 -4.67 8.33 -12.99
CA HIS A 68 -5.83 9.15 -13.32
C HIS A 68 -7.02 8.64 -12.52
N ASP A 69 -7.62 9.50 -11.70
CA ASP A 69 -8.85 9.23 -10.96
C ASP A 69 -10.07 9.25 -11.90
N LEU A 70 -10.50 8.06 -12.31
CA LEU A 70 -11.71 7.86 -13.08
C LEU A 70 -12.78 7.32 -12.14
N THR A 71 -13.56 8.22 -11.55
CA THR A 71 -14.66 7.88 -10.63
C THR A 71 -15.51 6.73 -11.20
N LEU A 72 -15.61 5.62 -10.45
CA LEU A 72 -16.34 4.38 -10.80
C LEU A 72 -15.70 3.46 -11.85
N GLN A 73 -14.46 3.71 -12.26
CA GLN A 73 -13.69 2.84 -13.17
C GLN A 73 -12.34 2.50 -12.55
N PRO A 74 -11.64 1.46 -13.04
CA PRO A 74 -10.26 1.24 -12.67
C PRO A 74 -9.39 2.43 -13.09
N ASP A 75 -8.78 3.10 -12.11
CA ASP A 75 -7.87 4.22 -12.36
C ASP A 75 -6.65 3.76 -13.15
N PRO A 76 -6.44 4.26 -14.39
CA PRO A 76 -5.29 3.86 -15.19
C PRO A 76 -4.02 4.50 -14.62
N VAL A 77 -2.91 3.76 -14.71
CA VAL A 77 -1.57 4.25 -14.37
C VAL A 77 -1.07 5.10 -15.54
N VAL A 78 -0.80 6.37 -15.27
CA VAL A 78 -0.25 7.32 -16.25
C VAL A 78 1.27 7.14 -16.35
N VAL A 79 1.94 7.09 -15.21
CA VAL A 79 3.38 6.87 -15.12
C VAL A 79 3.72 6.11 -13.84
N HIS A 80 4.74 5.27 -13.88
CA HIS A 80 5.22 4.56 -12.70
C HIS A 80 6.74 4.41 -12.73
N ALA A 81 7.32 4.18 -11.56
CA ALA A 81 8.73 3.81 -11.41
C ALA A 81 8.88 2.91 -10.18
N ASN A 82 9.96 2.12 -10.17
CA ASN A 82 10.18 1.08 -9.18
C ASN A 82 11.60 1.21 -8.61
N ASP A 83 11.78 0.91 -7.33
CA ASP A 83 13.08 0.70 -6.70
C ASP A 83 13.17 -0.73 -6.17
N VAL A 84 13.94 -1.56 -6.87
CA VAL A 84 14.09 -2.99 -6.59
C VAL A 84 15.49 -3.25 -6.08
N ARG A 85 15.63 -3.44 -4.78
CA ARG A 85 16.92 -3.71 -4.16
C ARG A 85 16.82 -4.29 -2.75
N SER A 86 17.96 -4.73 -2.24
CA SER A 86 18.14 -5.02 -0.82
C SER A 86 18.61 -3.76 -0.09
N SER A 87 17.74 -3.14 0.71
CA SER A 87 18.05 -1.89 1.40
C SER A 87 17.15 -1.68 2.63
N THR A 88 17.52 -0.73 3.49
CA THR A 88 16.63 -0.18 4.53
C THR A 88 15.81 1.02 4.02
N TYR A 89 16.21 1.61 2.90
CA TYR A 89 15.55 2.76 2.28
C TYR A 89 15.36 2.56 0.78
N TYR A 90 14.20 2.97 0.29
CA TYR A 90 13.74 2.88 -1.09
C TYR A 90 13.20 4.23 -1.54
N SER A 91 13.43 4.58 -2.80
CA SER A 91 12.90 5.81 -3.38
C SER A 91 12.70 5.66 -4.88
N ALA A 92 11.55 6.09 -5.37
CA ALA A 92 11.28 6.16 -6.79
C ALA A 92 10.53 7.46 -7.13
N VAL A 93 10.84 8.01 -8.30
CA VAL A 93 10.31 9.29 -8.77
C VAL A 93 9.80 9.15 -10.20
N PRO A 94 8.62 8.55 -10.43
CA PRO A 94 7.98 8.63 -11.73
C PRO A 94 7.74 10.08 -12.14
N ALA A 95 8.01 10.40 -13.40
CA ALA A 95 7.64 11.68 -14.00
C ALA A 95 7.19 11.49 -15.45
N GLY A 96 6.05 12.07 -15.82
CA GLY A 96 5.41 11.81 -17.12
C GLY A 96 4.40 12.85 -17.56
N CYS A 97 3.96 12.70 -18.81
CA CYS A 97 2.90 13.49 -19.45
C CYS A 97 1.65 12.60 -19.60
N ASP A 98 0.48 13.21 -19.75
CA ASP A 98 -0.77 12.57 -20.18
C ASP A 98 -1.35 13.24 -21.43
N ASN A 99 -0.51 13.46 -22.45
CA ASN A 99 -0.89 13.93 -23.79
C ASN A 99 -1.72 15.24 -23.81
N GLY A 100 -1.47 16.18 -22.91
CA GLY A 100 -2.22 17.43 -22.84
C GLY A 100 -3.52 17.35 -22.04
N ASN A 101 -3.82 16.21 -21.42
CA ASN A 101 -5.09 16.03 -20.72
C ASN A 101 -5.19 16.88 -19.46
N THR A 102 -6.37 17.45 -19.25
CA THR A 102 -6.76 18.05 -17.97
C THR A 102 -7.68 17.11 -17.21
N ALA A 103 -7.18 16.49 -16.14
CA ALA A 103 -7.90 15.46 -15.42
C ALA A 103 -7.55 15.46 -13.92
N ASN A 104 -8.23 14.60 -13.16
CA ASN A 104 -7.91 14.37 -11.76
C ASN A 104 -6.86 13.27 -11.66
N TYR A 105 -5.81 13.52 -10.87
CA TYR A 105 -4.72 12.58 -10.69
C TYR A 105 -4.36 12.45 -9.20
N TYR A 106 -3.74 11.33 -8.85
CA TYR A 106 -3.17 11.11 -7.52
C TYR A 106 -1.87 10.30 -7.62
N GLY A 107 -1.00 10.47 -6.62
CA GLY A 107 0.17 9.63 -6.43
C GLY A 107 -0.16 8.44 -5.54
N ARG A 108 0.45 7.29 -5.82
CA ARG A 108 0.34 6.05 -5.03
C ARG A 108 1.72 5.48 -4.79
N ALA A 109 2.01 5.07 -3.56
CA ALA A 109 3.20 4.29 -3.23
C ALA A 109 2.83 3.01 -2.49
N PHE A 110 3.52 1.91 -2.80
CA PHE A 110 3.34 0.63 -2.13
C PHE A 110 4.54 -0.30 -2.37
N PHE A 111 4.73 -1.27 -1.48
CA PHE A 111 5.60 -2.40 -1.78
C PHE A 111 4.81 -3.45 -2.56
N THR A 112 5.36 -3.95 -3.66
CA THR A 112 4.65 -4.94 -4.51
C THR A 112 4.40 -6.30 -3.86
N THR A 113 5.04 -6.56 -2.71
CA THR A 113 4.83 -7.77 -1.90
C THR A 113 3.53 -7.76 -1.10
N ASN A 114 2.77 -6.66 -1.11
CA ASN A 114 1.48 -6.52 -0.44
C ASN A 114 0.56 -5.55 -1.21
N THR A 115 -0.67 -5.37 -0.71
CA THR A 115 -1.73 -4.54 -1.32
C THR A 115 -2.07 -3.30 -0.49
N THR A 116 -1.18 -2.88 0.42
CA THR A 116 -1.35 -1.61 1.14
C THR A 116 -0.93 -0.47 0.25
N TYR A 117 -1.90 0.35 -0.16
CA TYR A 117 -1.67 1.51 -0.99
C TYR A 117 -1.66 2.78 -0.14
N HIS A 118 -0.64 3.60 -0.34
CA HIS A 118 -0.53 4.92 0.26
C HIS A 118 -0.78 5.96 -0.83
N ASP A 119 -2.02 6.44 -0.88
CA ASP A 119 -2.50 7.33 -1.93
C ASP A 119 -2.56 8.78 -1.43
N THR A 120 -2.24 9.72 -2.32
CA THR A 120 -2.50 11.13 -2.06
C THR A 120 -3.97 11.47 -2.29
N SER A 121 -4.39 12.65 -1.84
CA SER A 121 -5.65 13.22 -2.32
C SER A 121 -5.58 13.48 -3.83
N SER A 122 -6.68 13.22 -4.52
CA SER A 122 -6.86 13.50 -5.94
C SER A 122 -6.89 15.01 -6.21
N ARG A 123 -6.19 15.46 -7.26
CA ARG A 123 -6.09 16.87 -7.66
C ARG A 123 -6.17 17.02 -9.17
N LYS A 124 -6.83 18.10 -9.61
CA LYS A 124 -6.96 18.41 -11.03
C LYS A 124 -5.70 19.09 -11.56
N PHE A 125 -5.08 18.50 -12.58
CA PHE A 125 -3.93 19.08 -13.28
C PHE A 125 -4.16 19.12 -14.79
N SER A 126 -3.58 20.13 -15.43
CA SER A 126 -3.33 20.12 -16.87
C SER A 126 -1.85 19.82 -17.05
N VAL A 127 -1.55 18.77 -17.78
CA VAL A 127 -0.17 18.32 -18.00
C VAL A 127 0.12 18.22 -19.47
N CYS A 128 1.40 18.28 -19.84
CA CYS A 128 1.85 17.90 -21.17
C CYS A 128 1.37 16.48 -21.52
#